data_AF-A0A3B1DXN2-F1
#
_entry.id   AF-A0A3B1DXN2-F1
#
_cell.length_a   1.000
_cell.length_b   1.000
_cell.length_c   1.000
_cell.angle_alpha   90.00
_cell.angle_beta   90.00
_cell.angle_gamma   90.00
#
_symmetry.space_group_name_H-M   'P 1'
#
loop_
_entity.id
_entity.type
_entity.pdbx_description
1 polymer ?
#
loop_
_entity_poly.entity_id
_entity_poly.type
_entity_poly.pdbx_seq_one_letter_code
_entity_poly.pdbx_strand_id
1 'polypeptide(L)'
;MKTKYRSMLSFFTFFLLFLSLVWCAETKAISDFVISWGAEKSDRGQLDEPFDAVVGPKGHLYVTDARQQKVLKFDPDGKFVLQWGDAKRFEKPTGITVSEDGFVYVSDYDNDHILKFKSDGTFIKQWGRSGEGEGEFDSPSGLAVDAAGNVYVTDLYNHRIQKFSGNKK
;
A
#
# COMPACT_ATOMS: atom_id res chain seq x y z
N MET A 1 30.58 84.78 -27.46
CA MET A 1 29.97 83.73 -28.29
C MET A 1 29.08 82.88 -27.38
N LYS A 2 27.76 82.75 -27.59
CA LYS A 2 27.10 81.62 -28.31
C LYS A 2 27.74 80.26 -27.93
N THR A 3 27.08 79.19 -27.48
CA THR A 3 25.74 78.61 -27.79
C THR A 3 25.51 77.46 -26.75
N LYS A 4 24.34 76.99 -26.29
CA LYS A 4 22.89 77.23 -26.51
C LYS A 4 22.08 76.58 -25.34
N TYR A 5 20.84 76.99 -25.06
CA TYR A 5 19.80 76.09 -24.52
C TYR A 5 19.09 75.38 -25.68
N ARG A 6 18.65 74.13 -25.51
CA ARG A 6 17.52 73.56 -26.28
C ARG A 6 16.90 72.35 -25.58
N SER A 7 15.61 72.43 -25.35
CA SER A 7 14.75 71.29 -24.97
C SER A 7 14.44 70.40 -26.18
N MET A 8 14.08 69.14 -25.93
CA MET A 8 12.95 68.52 -26.62
C MET A 8 12.19 67.62 -25.66
N LEU A 9 10.98 68.06 -25.30
CA LEU A 9 9.90 67.17 -24.89
C LEU A 9 9.02 67.00 -26.14
N SER A 10 8.73 65.77 -26.55
CA SER A 10 7.68 65.51 -27.54
C SER A 10 7.00 64.19 -27.23
N PHE A 11 5.70 64.28 -26.93
CA PHE A 11 4.79 63.15 -26.91
C PHE A 11 4.53 62.67 -28.35
N PHE A 12 4.35 61.37 -28.58
CA PHE A 12 3.03 60.81 -28.91
C PHE A 12 3.06 59.27 -28.92
N THR A 13 1.92 58.69 -28.57
CA THR A 13 1.64 57.25 -28.47
C THR A 13 1.38 56.59 -29.83
N PHE A 14 1.69 55.30 -30.00
CA PHE A 14 0.71 54.35 -30.55
C PHE A 14 0.95 52.91 -30.06
N PHE A 15 -0.11 52.11 -30.10
CA PHE A 15 -0.33 50.86 -29.38
C PHE A 15 -0.26 49.67 -30.35
N LEU A 16 0.39 48.54 -30.02
CA LEU A 16 0.07 47.23 -30.60
C LEU A 16 0.66 46.04 -29.80
N LEU A 17 -0.17 45.02 -29.63
CA LEU A 17 0.04 43.82 -28.82
C LEU A 17 1.01 42.79 -29.43
N PHE A 18 1.80 42.16 -28.56
CA PHE A 18 2.10 40.71 -28.52
C PHE A 18 2.25 40.40 -27.03
N LEU A 19 1.35 39.71 -26.32
CA LEU A 19 0.69 38.43 -26.57
C LEU A 19 1.65 37.24 -26.77
N SER A 20 2.45 36.96 -25.73
CA SER A 20 2.79 35.61 -25.30
C SER A 20 2.45 35.52 -23.81
N LEU A 21 1.18 35.34 -23.43
CA LEU A 21 0.57 34.01 -23.33
C LEU A 21 1.56 32.94 -22.84
N VAL A 22 1.45 32.67 -21.54
CA VAL A 22 1.66 31.37 -20.89
C VAL A 22 2.88 30.57 -21.36
N TRP A 23 3.95 30.64 -20.58
CA TRP A 23 4.50 29.40 -20.01
C TRP A 23 4.81 29.58 -18.52
N CYS A 24 3.77 29.96 -17.76
CA CYS A 24 3.71 29.47 -16.38
C CYS A 24 3.56 27.95 -16.50
N ALA A 25 4.68 27.24 -16.34
CA ALA A 25 4.66 25.79 -16.15
C ALA A 25 4.13 25.52 -14.74
N GLU A 26 2.83 25.74 -14.56
CA GLU A 26 2.07 25.18 -13.46
C GLU A 26 2.12 23.67 -13.67
N THR A 27 3.18 23.03 -13.16
CA THR A 27 3.26 21.58 -13.04
C THR A 27 2.06 21.20 -12.21
N LYS A 28 1.02 20.70 -12.90
CA LYS A 28 -0.19 20.20 -12.27
C LYS A 28 0.26 19.04 -11.39
N ALA A 29 0.50 19.34 -10.11
CA ALA A 29 0.71 18.33 -9.11
C ALA A 29 -0.42 17.33 -9.27
N ILE A 30 -0.10 16.03 -9.17
CA ILE A 30 -1.12 14.98 -9.18
C ILE A 30 -1.99 15.31 -7.96
N SER A 31 -3.15 15.95 -8.18
CA SER A 31 -3.81 16.81 -7.17
C SER A 31 -4.27 16.04 -5.93
N ASP A 32 -4.37 14.72 -6.10
CA ASP A 32 -4.92 13.77 -5.16
C ASP A 32 -3.81 12.87 -4.57
N PHE A 33 -2.55 13.05 -4.99
CA PHE A 33 -1.40 12.35 -4.43
C PHE A 33 -0.96 12.99 -3.12
N VAL A 34 -0.93 12.19 -2.05
CA VAL A 34 -0.57 12.66 -0.70
C VAL A 34 0.91 12.42 -0.39
N ILE A 35 1.37 11.16 -0.43
CA ILE A 35 2.72 10.76 -0.05
C ILE A 35 3.05 9.36 -0.59
N SER A 36 4.34 9.07 -0.81
CA SER A 36 4.88 7.73 -1.05
C SER A 36 6.04 7.43 -0.09
N TRP A 37 6.24 6.15 0.22
CA TRP A 37 7.32 5.66 1.08
C TRP A 37 7.68 4.21 0.74
N GLY A 38 8.68 3.63 1.41
CA GLY A 38 9.07 2.22 1.24
C GLY A 38 10.01 1.92 0.08
N ALA A 39 10.37 2.90 -0.75
CA ALA A 39 11.38 2.72 -1.80
C ALA A 39 12.79 2.38 -1.24
N GLU A 40 13.70 1.90 -2.08
CA GLU A 40 15.09 1.64 -1.68
C GLU A 40 15.72 2.86 -0.99
N LYS A 41 16.43 2.63 0.13
CA LYS A 41 17.07 3.68 0.95
C LYS A 41 16.07 4.66 1.61
N SER A 42 14.79 4.29 1.68
CA SER A 42 13.80 4.94 2.55
C SER A 42 14.09 4.60 4.01
N ASP A 43 14.27 5.61 4.86
CA ASP A 43 14.32 5.45 6.33
C ASP A 43 13.00 4.89 6.92
N ARG A 44 11.92 4.89 6.13
CA ARG A 44 10.61 4.35 6.49
C ARG A 44 10.40 2.99 5.83
N GLY A 45 10.79 1.92 6.54
CA GLY A 45 10.41 0.53 6.27
C GLY A 45 10.50 0.12 4.79
N GLN A 46 11.72 -0.04 4.28
CA GLN A 46 11.97 -0.44 2.89
C GLN A 46 11.19 -1.71 2.52
N LEU A 47 10.54 -1.66 1.36
CA LEU A 47 9.84 -2.74 0.68
C LEU A 47 10.68 -3.21 -0.51
N ASP A 48 10.49 -4.46 -0.93
CA ASP A 48 11.21 -5.13 -2.03
C ASP A 48 10.21 -5.67 -3.06
N GLU A 49 9.25 -6.50 -2.63
CA GLU A 49 8.14 -6.97 -3.48
C GLU A 49 6.80 -6.86 -2.74
N PRO A 50 6.29 -5.64 -2.51
CA PRO A 50 5.01 -5.44 -1.85
C PRO A 50 3.86 -5.93 -2.74
N PHE A 51 3.00 -6.81 -2.21
CA PHE A 51 2.00 -7.52 -3.02
C PHE A 51 0.56 -7.06 -2.76
N ASP A 52 0.17 -6.93 -1.49
CA ASP A 52 -1.17 -6.48 -1.08
C ASP A 52 -1.06 -5.58 0.17
N ALA A 53 -2.10 -4.77 0.41
CA ALA A 53 -2.13 -3.85 1.53
C ALA A 53 -3.55 -3.61 2.08
N VAL A 54 -3.67 -3.58 3.41
CA VAL A 54 -4.95 -3.38 4.10
C VAL A 54 -4.82 -2.38 5.25
N VAL A 55 -5.81 -1.50 5.39
CA VAL A 55 -5.93 -0.59 6.54
C VAL A 55 -6.71 -1.30 7.65
N GLY A 56 -6.06 -1.52 8.79
CA GLY A 56 -6.68 -2.11 9.98
C GLY A 56 -7.14 -1.05 11.00
N PRO A 57 -7.54 -1.51 12.20
CA PRO A 57 -7.99 -0.63 13.27
C PRO A 57 -7.01 0.51 13.60
N LYS A 58 -7.58 1.68 13.90
CA LYS A 58 -6.84 2.95 14.16
C LYS A 58 -6.04 3.47 12.94
N GLY A 59 -6.36 3.01 11.73
CA GLY A 59 -5.75 3.50 10.48
C GLY A 59 -4.35 2.97 10.19
N HIS A 60 -3.88 1.94 10.90
CA HIS A 60 -2.59 1.32 10.60
C HIS A 60 -2.65 0.58 9.26
N LEU A 61 -1.70 0.86 8.38
CA LEU A 61 -1.52 0.10 7.15
C LEU A 61 -0.71 -1.16 7.44
N TYR A 62 -1.13 -2.29 6.85
CA TYR A 62 -0.39 -3.54 6.84
C TYR A 62 -0.12 -3.91 5.38
N VAL A 63 1.12 -4.28 5.07
CA VAL A 63 1.59 -4.59 3.71
C VAL A 63 2.30 -5.93 3.72
N THR A 64 1.93 -6.84 2.82
CA THR A 64 2.70 -8.07 2.54
C THR A 64 3.87 -7.74 1.62
N ASP A 65 5.07 -8.18 2.00
CA ASP A 65 6.26 -8.13 1.15
C ASP A 65 6.69 -9.56 0.86
N ALA A 66 6.44 -10.00 -0.38
CA ALA A 66 6.63 -11.37 -0.81
C ALA A 66 8.11 -11.76 -0.77
N ARG A 67 9.00 -10.92 -1.32
CA ARG A 67 10.43 -11.21 -1.42
C ARG A 67 11.14 -11.11 -0.07
N GLN A 68 10.68 -10.23 0.82
CA GLN A 68 11.17 -10.21 2.20
C GLN A 68 10.55 -11.28 3.10
N GLN A 69 9.53 -12.02 2.63
CA GLN A 69 8.79 -13.03 3.41
C GLN A 69 8.22 -12.47 4.73
N LYS A 70 7.61 -11.26 4.65
CA LYS A 70 7.18 -10.48 5.83
C LYS A 70 5.84 -9.78 5.63
N VAL A 71 5.26 -9.39 6.75
CA VAL A 71 4.30 -8.28 6.83
C VAL A 71 4.99 -7.09 7.49
N LEU A 72 4.84 -5.91 6.88
CA LEU A 72 5.25 -4.62 7.45
C LEU A 72 4.01 -3.86 7.89
N LYS A 73 4.12 -3.16 9.02
CA LYS A 73 3.06 -2.30 9.58
C LYS A 73 3.52 -0.85 9.64
N PHE A 74 2.64 0.05 9.23
CA PHE A 74 2.85 1.50 9.24
C PHE A 74 1.76 2.22 10.05
N ASP A 75 2.07 3.41 10.56
CA ASP A 75 1.08 4.33 11.13
C ASP A 75 0.31 5.05 9.99
N PRO A 76 -0.77 5.81 10.29
CA PRO A 76 -1.52 6.55 9.28
C PRO A 76 -0.70 7.60 8.49
N ASP A 77 0.46 8.01 8.99
CA ASP A 77 1.37 8.96 8.34
C ASP A 77 2.44 8.25 7.45
N GLY A 78 2.32 6.92 7.28
CA GLY A 78 3.27 6.10 6.54
C GLY A 78 4.62 5.89 7.25
N LYS A 79 4.71 6.08 8.58
CA LYS A 79 5.92 5.75 9.34
C LYS A 79 5.92 4.27 9.68
N PHE A 80 7.08 3.63 9.55
CA PHE A 80 7.26 2.24 9.95
C PHE A 80 7.03 2.04 11.45
N VAL A 81 6.27 1.02 11.82
CA VAL A 81 5.94 0.68 13.21
C VAL A 81 6.63 -0.62 13.62
N LEU A 82 6.39 -1.71 12.89
CA LEU A 82 7.02 -3.02 13.13
C LEU A 82 6.91 -3.91 11.88
N GLN A 83 7.69 -4.99 11.84
CA GLN A 83 7.56 -6.06 10.84
C GLN A 83 7.62 -7.43 11.51
N TRP A 84 7.02 -8.44 10.89
CA TRP A 84 7.12 -9.82 11.33
C TRP A 84 7.02 -10.79 10.14
N GLY A 85 7.42 -12.04 10.37
CA GLY A 85 7.59 -13.05 9.34
C GLY A 85 8.99 -13.64 9.36
N ASP A 86 9.09 -14.91 8.98
CA ASP A 86 10.36 -15.59 8.71
C ASP A 86 10.16 -16.68 7.65
N ALA A 87 11.26 -17.09 7.01
CA ALA A 87 11.31 -18.16 6.00
C ALA A 87 10.88 -19.56 6.53
N LYS A 88 10.41 -19.67 7.78
CA LYS A 88 9.84 -20.90 8.36
C LYS A 88 8.31 -20.89 8.35
N ARG A 89 7.69 -19.74 8.04
CA ARG A 89 6.24 -19.51 8.07
C ARG A 89 5.70 -18.84 6.81
N PHE A 90 6.57 -18.18 6.06
CA PHE A 90 6.22 -17.48 4.84
C PHE A 90 7.18 -17.92 3.74
N GLU A 91 6.66 -18.42 2.62
CA GLU A 91 7.42 -18.57 1.38
C GLU A 91 7.10 -17.40 0.43
N LYS A 92 5.81 -17.09 0.25
CA LYS A 92 5.30 -16.01 -0.59
C LYS A 92 3.99 -15.44 -0.02
N PRO A 93 4.05 -14.57 1.00
CA PRO A 93 2.87 -13.89 1.53
C PRO A 93 2.27 -12.97 0.46
N THR A 94 1.01 -13.20 0.08
CA THR A 94 0.33 -12.41 -0.96
C THR A 94 -0.80 -11.58 -0.39
N GLY A 95 -1.99 -12.13 -0.19
CA GLY A 95 -3.17 -11.41 0.30
C GLY A 95 -3.15 -11.18 1.80
N ILE A 96 -3.74 -10.06 2.24
CA ILE A 96 -3.79 -9.69 3.65
C ILE A 96 -5.15 -9.08 4.05
N THR A 97 -5.65 -9.44 5.23
CA THR A 97 -6.85 -8.81 5.80
C THR A 97 -6.75 -8.68 7.32
N VAL A 98 -7.47 -7.73 7.90
CA VAL A 98 -7.43 -7.44 9.35
C VAL A 98 -8.84 -7.31 9.88
N SER A 99 -9.17 -8.05 10.94
CA SER A 99 -10.49 -7.97 11.60
C SER A 99 -10.58 -6.78 12.56
N GLU A 100 -11.79 -6.38 12.94
CA GLU A 100 -12.05 -5.24 13.83
C GLU A 100 -11.37 -5.37 15.21
N ASP A 101 -11.21 -6.60 15.70
CA ASP A 101 -10.49 -6.94 16.93
C ASP A 101 -8.95 -6.93 16.78
N GLY A 102 -8.43 -6.67 15.56
CA GLY A 102 -7.02 -6.49 15.28
C GLY A 102 -6.22 -7.77 15.00
N PHE A 103 -6.87 -8.91 14.74
CA PHE A 103 -6.14 -10.05 14.17
C PHE A 103 -5.82 -9.82 12.69
N VAL A 104 -4.60 -10.18 12.31
CA VAL A 104 -4.10 -10.09 10.93
C VAL A 104 -4.10 -11.48 10.33
N TYR A 105 -4.64 -11.63 9.14
CA TYR A 105 -4.68 -12.86 8.37
C TYR A 105 -3.92 -12.67 7.07
N VAL A 106 -3.07 -13.64 6.72
CA VAL A 106 -2.20 -13.59 5.55
C VAL A 106 -2.29 -14.92 4.81
N SER A 107 -2.41 -14.88 3.49
CA SER A 107 -2.27 -16.06 2.63
C SER A 107 -0.81 -16.21 2.20
N ASP A 108 -0.29 -17.41 2.37
CA ASP A 108 1.03 -17.80 1.92
C ASP A 108 0.89 -18.67 0.67
N TYR A 109 1.10 -18.04 -0.48
CA TYR A 109 0.65 -18.51 -1.79
C TYR A 109 1.35 -19.82 -2.19
N ASP A 110 2.68 -19.89 -2.10
CA ASP A 110 3.45 -21.08 -2.53
C ASP A 110 3.46 -22.20 -1.47
N ASN A 111 2.89 -21.96 -0.29
CA ASN A 111 2.84 -22.90 0.84
C ASN A 111 1.44 -23.45 1.13
N ASP A 112 0.40 -23.00 0.40
CA ASP A 112 -1.00 -23.40 0.59
C ASP A 112 -1.54 -23.21 2.03
N HIS A 113 -1.09 -22.15 2.71
CA HIS A 113 -1.46 -21.86 4.10
C HIS A 113 -2.10 -20.49 4.28
N ILE A 114 -3.03 -20.40 5.22
CA ILE A 114 -3.48 -19.14 5.81
C ILE A 114 -2.93 -19.04 7.24
N LEU A 115 -2.27 -17.92 7.54
CA LEU A 115 -1.67 -17.64 8.84
C LEU A 115 -2.46 -16.55 9.57
N LYS A 116 -2.63 -16.70 10.89
CA LYS A 116 -3.26 -15.73 11.80
C LYS A 116 -2.25 -15.20 12.81
N PHE A 117 -2.19 -13.88 12.94
CA PHE A 117 -1.35 -13.14 13.88
C PHE A 117 -2.18 -12.16 14.72
N LYS A 118 -1.61 -11.70 15.84
CA LYS A 118 -2.03 -10.47 16.52
C LYS A 118 -1.48 -9.24 15.78
N SER A 119 -2.05 -8.06 16.03
CA SER A 119 -1.57 -6.77 15.52
C SER A 119 -0.13 -6.35 15.94
N ASP A 120 0.50 -7.13 16.83
CA ASP A 120 1.88 -6.97 17.30
C ASP A 120 2.87 -7.93 16.60
N GLY A 121 2.40 -8.76 15.67
CA GLY A 121 3.19 -9.77 14.96
C GLY A 121 3.28 -11.13 15.65
N THR A 122 2.67 -11.32 16.83
CA THR A 122 2.61 -12.62 17.50
C THR A 122 1.81 -13.63 16.67
N PHE A 123 2.46 -14.68 16.20
CA PHE A 123 1.81 -15.82 15.54
C PHE A 123 0.81 -16.52 16.48
N ILE A 124 -0.37 -16.83 15.96
CA ILE A 124 -1.42 -17.54 16.71
C ILE A 124 -1.57 -18.97 16.19
N LYS A 125 -1.84 -19.11 14.88
CA LYS A 125 -2.03 -20.42 14.22
C LYS A 125 -1.94 -20.27 12.71
N GLN A 126 -1.79 -21.41 12.02
CA GLN A 126 -2.02 -21.54 10.58
C GLN A 126 -3.02 -22.67 10.31
N TRP A 127 -3.60 -22.68 9.11
CA TRP A 127 -4.36 -23.80 8.56
C TRP A 127 -4.23 -23.80 7.03
N GLY A 128 -4.62 -24.90 6.39
CA GLY A 128 -4.32 -25.13 4.98
C GLY A 128 -3.33 -26.27 4.79
N ARG A 129 -3.27 -26.76 3.55
CA ARG A 129 -2.25 -27.61 2.93
C ARG A 129 -2.62 -27.74 1.44
N SER A 130 -1.68 -28.13 0.59
CA SER A 130 -1.94 -28.41 -0.82
C SER A 130 -3.04 -29.46 -0.99
N GLY A 131 -4.04 -29.18 -1.84
CA GLY A 131 -5.08 -30.14 -2.21
C GLY A 131 -6.42 -29.52 -2.63
N GLU A 132 -7.36 -30.39 -2.99
CA GLU A 132 -8.69 -30.04 -3.52
C GLU A 132 -9.81 -30.18 -2.46
N GLY A 133 -9.52 -30.71 -1.27
CA GLY A 133 -10.49 -30.98 -0.20
C GLY A 133 -10.91 -29.74 0.61
N GLU A 134 -11.87 -29.90 1.52
CA GLU A 134 -12.26 -28.84 2.46
C GLU A 134 -11.11 -28.49 3.41
N GLY A 135 -10.71 -27.21 3.45
CA GLY A 135 -9.57 -26.76 4.25
C GLY A 135 -8.20 -27.05 3.63
N GLU A 136 -8.16 -27.57 2.41
CA GLU A 136 -6.97 -27.65 1.54
C GLU A 136 -7.05 -26.52 0.51
N PHE A 137 -5.93 -26.12 -0.07
CA PHE A 137 -5.85 -25.02 -1.04
C PHE A 137 -4.93 -25.39 -2.22
N ASP A 138 -5.07 -24.65 -3.31
CA ASP A 138 -4.09 -24.56 -4.39
C ASP A 138 -3.89 -23.07 -4.73
N SER A 139 -2.77 -22.54 -4.24
CA SER A 139 -2.35 -21.14 -4.33
C SER A 139 -3.38 -20.14 -3.75
N PRO A 140 -3.63 -20.16 -2.43
CA PRO A 140 -4.55 -19.21 -1.79
C PRO A 140 -4.02 -17.78 -1.94
N SER A 141 -4.91 -16.85 -2.29
CA SER A 141 -4.55 -15.48 -2.68
C SER A 141 -5.32 -14.42 -1.89
N GLY A 142 -6.39 -13.85 -2.42
CA GLY A 142 -7.21 -12.84 -1.75
C GLY A 142 -7.87 -13.34 -0.45
N LEU A 143 -7.92 -12.44 0.53
CA LEU A 143 -8.57 -12.66 1.83
C LEU A 143 -9.59 -11.57 2.14
N ALA A 144 -10.71 -11.93 2.76
CA ALA A 144 -11.65 -10.99 3.37
C ALA A 144 -12.12 -11.53 4.74
N VAL A 145 -12.50 -10.64 5.65
CA VAL A 145 -13.02 -11.01 6.97
C VAL A 145 -14.34 -10.29 7.26
N ASP A 146 -15.35 -11.03 7.74
CA ASP A 146 -16.63 -10.44 8.16
C ASP A 146 -16.60 -9.95 9.62
N ALA A 147 -17.59 -9.13 10.00
CA ALA A 147 -17.72 -8.59 11.36
C ALA A 147 -17.94 -9.66 12.45
N ALA A 148 -18.24 -10.91 12.08
CA ALA A 148 -18.29 -12.05 13.00
C ALA A 148 -16.94 -12.79 13.10
N GLY A 149 -15.89 -12.28 12.44
CA GLY A 149 -14.54 -12.83 12.44
C GLY A 149 -14.37 -14.04 11.53
N ASN A 150 -15.27 -14.31 10.58
CA ASN A 150 -15.07 -15.38 9.61
C ASN A 150 -14.21 -14.90 8.44
N VAL A 151 -13.22 -15.72 8.08
CA VAL A 151 -12.28 -15.46 6.99
C VAL A 151 -12.76 -16.16 5.73
N TYR A 152 -12.77 -15.42 4.63
CA TYR A 152 -13.06 -15.88 3.28
C TYR A 152 -11.75 -15.91 2.50
N VAL A 153 -11.49 -17.00 1.80
CA VAL A 153 -10.24 -17.24 1.07
C VAL A 153 -10.56 -17.52 -0.40
N THR A 154 -9.92 -16.80 -1.33
CA THR A 154 -9.93 -17.17 -2.75
C THR A 154 -8.88 -18.26 -2.98
N ASP A 155 -9.34 -19.44 -3.36
CA ASP A 155 -8.55 -20.64 -3.59
C ASP A 155 -8.35 -20.78 -5.11
N LEU A 156 -7.22 -20.28 -5.60
CA LEU A 156 -7.09 -19.73 -6.95
C LEU A 156 -7.25 -20.79 -8.04
N TYR A 157 -6.48 -21.86 -7.95
CA TYR A 157 -6.45 -22.91 -8.97
C TYR A 157 -7.51 -24.00 -8.73
N ASN A 158 -7.99 -24.15 -7.49
CA ASN A 158 -9.24 -24.86 -7.19
C ASN A 158 -10.52 -24.11 -7.65
N HIS A 159 -10.38 -22.87 -8.15
CA HIS A 159 -11.46 -22.05 -8.70
C HIS A 159 -12.66 -21.84 -7.75
N ARG A 160 -12.40 -21.69 -6.46
CA ARG A 160 -13.45 -21.62 -5.42
C ARG A 160 -13.17 -20.59 -4.33
N ILE A 161 -14.19 -20.38 -3.49
CA ILE A 161 -14.09 -19.60 -2.25
C ILE A 161 -14.33 -20.55 -1.08
N GLN A 162 -13.49 -20.47 -0.04
CA GLN A 162 -13.71 -21.20 1.21
C GLN A 162 -13.92 -20.23 2.39
N LYS A 163 -14.87 -20.56 3.29
CA LYS A 163 -15.19 -19.78 4.49
C LYS A 163 -14.76 -20.52 5.76
N PHE A 164 -13.94 -19.88 6.58
CA PHE A 164 -13.44 -20.39 7.85
C PHE A 164 -13.91 -19.52 9.02
N SER A 165 -14.28 -20.13 10.14
CA SER A 165 -14.54 -19.37 11.36
C SER A 165 -13.21 -19.01 12.05
N GLY A 166 -12.90 -17.70 12.15
CA GLY A 166 -11.71 -17.22 12.86
C GLY A 166 -11.71 -17.49 14.37
N ASN A 167 -12.86 -17.95 14.90
CA ASN A 167 -13.12 -18.28 16.31
C ASN A 167 -12.95 -19.77 16.65
N LYS A 168 -12.51 -20.64 15.71
CA LYS A 168 -12.15 -22.02 16.07
C LYS A 168 -10.99 -22.01 17.08
N LYS A 169 -11.31 -22.39 18.33
CA LYS A 169 -10.38 -22.74 19.41
C LYS A 169 -9.48 -23.90 18.99
#